data_AF-A0A2V1D4L1-F1
#
_entry.id   AF-A0A2V1D4L1-F1
#
_cell.length_a   1.000
_cell.length_b   1.000
_cell.length_c   1.000
_cell.angle_alpha   90.00
_cell.angle_beta   90.00
_cell.angle_gamma   90.00
#
_symmetry.space_group_name_H-M   'P 1'
#
loop_
_entity.id
_entity.type
_entity.pdbx_description
1 polymer ?
#
loop_
_entity_poly.entity_id
_entity_poly.type
_entity_poly.pdbx_seq_one_letter_code
_entity_poly.pdbx_strand_id
1 'polypeptide(L)'
;MVSNRLGKVQKHVAKKKGKNVASLHENSRDTKRIQSAALRDQKLNRVTALREKQNKSYILRIKSFQSYTAEHTTALPLATIQSMIEDYLGRDDDLLASLQSERRAGRPPSTRETQLQQQRATEQAEYASGFWVPDLENEETLKKLKDWDGRWSGLATMGFVRISKEGVKRESCFPPKGLS
;
A
#
# COMPACT_ATOMS: atom_id res chain seq x y z
N MET A 1 4.78 12.32 0.28
CA MET A 1 5.71 13.47 0.14
C MET A 1 6.71 13.45 1.27
N VAL A 2 8.00 13.60 0.97
CA VAL A 2 9.08 13.67 1.96
C VAL A 2 9.11 15.07 2.58
N SER A 3 9.18 15.16 3.91
CA SER A 3 9.37 16.44 4.60
C SER A 3 10.79 16.96 4.39
N ASN A 4 10.92 18.23 4.01
CA ASN A 4 12.21 18.87 3.70
C ASN A 4 12.36 20.23 4.42
N ARG A 5 11.95 20.27 5.69
CA ARG A 5 12.07 21.47 6.51
C ARG A 5 13.53 21.74 6.87
N LEU A 6 14.32 20.70 7.06
CA LEU A 6 15.75 20.75 7.33
C LEU A 6 16.49 21.55 6.25
N GLY A 7 16.23 21.26 4.97
CA GLY A 7 16.87 21.99 3.86
C GLY A 7 16.57 23.49 3.88
N LYS A 8 15.36 23.90 4.27
CA LYS A 8 15.00 25.32 4.43
C LYS A 8 15.75 25.96 5.60
N VAL A 9 15.83 25.27 6.74
CA VAL A 9 16.52 25.77 7.95
C VAL A 9 18.03 25.88 7.71
N GLN A 10 18.63 24.88 7.07
CA GLN A 10 20.04 24.90 6.69
C GLN A 10 20.36 26.08 5.76
N LYS A 11 19.55 26.32 4.72
CA LYS A 11 19.71 27.48 3.82
C LYS A 11 19.63 28.81 4.58
N HIS A 12 18.70 28.92 5.53
CA HIS A 12 18.56 30.13 6.35
C HIS A 12 19.77 30.36 7.25
N VAL A 13 20.26 29.32 7.93
CA VAL A 13 21.47 29.41 8.76
C VAL A 13 22.70 29.72 7.92
N ALA A 14 22.82 29.11 6.74
CA ALA A 14 23.90 29.39 5.79
C ALA A 14 23.89 30.85 5.31
N LYS A 15 22.71 31.39 4.97
CA LYS A 15 22.57 32.82 4.60
C LYS A 15 22.99 33.76 5.74
N LYS A 16 22.69 33.40 6.99
CA LYS A 16 23.02 34.19 8.18
C LYS A 16 24.50 34.11 8.58
N LYS A 17 25.16 32.97 8.38
CA LYS A 17 26.51 32.69 8.89
C LYS A 17 27.60 32.60 7.81
N GLY A 18 27.25 32.65 6.52
CA GLY A 18 28.22 32.61 5.43
C GLY A 18 29.03 31.32 5.41
N LYS A 19 30.35 31.39 5.16
CA LYS A 19 31.25 30.22 5.14
C LYS A 19 31.44 29.51 6.50
N ASN A 20 30.92 30.08 7.59
CA ASN A 20 31.08 29.58 8.96
C ASN A 20 30.00 28.56 9.38
N VAL A 21 29.26 27.95 8.45
CA VAL A 21 28.24 26.93 8.80
C VAL A 21 28.87 25.67 9.39
N ALA A 22 30.09 25.34 8.96
CA ALA A 22 30.85 24.20 9.47
C ALA A 22 31.49 24.46 10.85
N SER A 23 31.55 25.73 11.31
CA SER A 23 32.15 26.12 12.58
C SER A 23 31.12 26.47 13.67
N LEU A 24 29.88 26.01 13.53
CA LEU A 24 28.89 26.17 14.60
C LEU A 24 29.24 25.27 15.79
N HIS A 25 29.30 25.87 16.97
CA HIS A 25 29.37 25.13 18.22
C HIS A 25 28.14 24.22 18.40
N GLU A 26 28.33 23.02 18.93
CA GLU A 26 27.28 22.02 19.16
C GLU A 26 26.07 22.57 19.93
N ASN A 27 26.32 23.38 20.96
CA ASN A 27 25.29 23.97 21.81
C ASN A 27 24.71 25.31 21.29
N SER A 28 25.15 25.78 20.12
CA SER A 28 24.64 27.01 19.52
C SER A 28 23.14 26.92 19.21
N ARG A 29 22.44 28.06 19.32
CA ARG A 29 21.02 28.16 18.96
C ARG A 29 20.74 27.73 17.53
N ASP A 30 21.65 28.04 16.60
CA ASP A 30 21.50 27.69 15.19
C ASP A 30 21.71 26.17 14.97
N THR A 31 22.59 25.51 15.74
CA THR A 31 22.75 24.04 15.74
C THR A 31 21.49 23.34 16.27
N LYS A 32 20.95 23.81 17.41
CA LYS A 32 19.71 23.27 17.99
C LYS A 32 18.52 23.40 17.03
N ARG A 33 18.45 24.49 16.24
CA ARG A 33 17.43 24.68 15.20
C ARG A 33 17.56 23.66 14.07
N ILE A 34 18.78 23.41 13.60
CA ILE A 34 19.06 22.39 12.57
C ILE A 34 18.68 21.00 13.08
N GLN A 35 19.13 20.63 14.28
CA GLN A 35 18.79 19.35 14.91
C GLN A 35 17.28 19.17 15.08
N SER A 36 16.57 20.18 15.59
CA SER A 36 15.11 20.13 15.75
C SER A 36 14.38 19.95 14.41
N ALA A 37 14.86 20.60 13.35
CA ALA A 37 14.31 20.44 12.00
C ALA A 37 14.59 19.03 11.46
N ALA A 38 15.80 18.50 11.65
CA ALA A 38 16.18 17.15 11.24
C ALA A 38 15.32 16.07 11.94
N LEU A 39 15.17 16.16 13.27
CA LEU A 39 14.35 15.23 14.05
C LEU A 39 12.88 15.26 13.63
N ARG A 40 12.35 16.45 13.29
CA ARG A 40 10.98 16.59 12.80
C ARG A 40 10.81 15.93 11.44
N ASP A 41 11.73 16.19 10.50
CA ASP A 41 11.69 15.56 9.18
C ASP A 41 11.81 14.04 9.29
N GLN A 42 12.71 13.54 10.13
CA GLN A 42 12.86 12.10 10.41
C GLN A 42 11.55 11.49 10.94
N LYS A 43 10.91 12.13 11.92
CA LYS A 43 9.63 11.66 12.46
C LYS A 43 8.54 11.61 11.39
N LEU A 44 8.39 12.68 10.62
CA LEU A 44 7.37 12.75 9.57
C LEU A 44 7.62 11.72 8.46
N ASN A 45 8.86 11.60 7.99
CA ASN A 45 9.23 10.63 6.96
C ASN A 45 9.03 9.19 7.45
N ARG A 46 9.34 8.89 8.72
CA ARG A 46 9.07 7.58 9.32
C ARG A 46 7.57 7.26 9.32
N VAL A 47 6.72 8.19 9.74
CA VAL A 47 5.26 7.98 9.75
C VAL A 47 4.73 7.78 8.33
N THR A 48 5.20 8.57 7.36
CA THR A 48 4.83 8.41 5.96
C THR A 48 5.24 7.04 5.41
N ALA A 49 6.47 6.60 5.65
CA ALA A 49 6.95 5.29 5.20
C ALA A 49 6.18 4.12 5.84
N LEU A 50 5.78 4.25 7.11
CA LEU A 50 4.94 3.26 7.77
C LEU A 50 3.57 3.16 7.11
N ARG A 51 2.93 4.30 6.79
CA ARG A 51 1.65 4.33 6.07
C ARG A 51 1.78 3.75 4.67
N GLU A 52 2.83 4.11 3.93
CA GLU A 52 3.10 3.55 2.60
C GLU A 52 3.26 2.02 2.65
N LYS A 53 3.96 1.50 3.66
CA LYS A 53 4.10 0.05 3.88
C LYS A 53 2.77 -0.63 4.21
N GLN A 54 1.94 -0.02 5.06
CA GLN A 54 0.61 -0.52 5.41
C GLN A 54 -0.33 -0.53 4.19
N ASN A 55 -0.26 0.51 3.36
CA ASN A 55 -1.14 0.68 2.21
C ASN A 55 -0.70 -0.13 0.98
N LYS A 56 0.56 -0.62 0.97
CA LYS A 56 1.15 -1.29 -0.18
C LYS A 56 0.33 -2.49 -0.67
N SER A 57 -0.17 -3.33 0.24
CA SER A 57 -0.98 -4.50 -0.13
C SER A 57 -2.25 -4.10 -0.87
N TYR A 58 -2.95 -3.07 -0.37
CA TYR A 58 -4.14 -2.53 -1.01
C TYR A 58 -3.83 -1.93 -2.38
N ILE A 59 -2.76 -1.14 -2.51
CA ILE A 59 -2.35 -0.56 -3.81
C ILE A 59 -2.06 -1.68 -4.84
N LEU A 60 -1.31 -2.70 -4.43
CA LEU A 60 -0.99 -3.83 -5.31
C LEU A 60 -2.25 -4.59 -5.72
N ARG A 61 -3.18 -4.83 -4.77
CA ARG A 61 -4.50 -5.40 -5.07
C ARG A 61 -5.22 -4.58 -6.13
N ILE A 62 -5.43 -3.28 -5.92
CA ILE A 62 -6.15 -2.44 -6.88
C ILE A 62 -5.46 -2.43 -8.24
N LYS A 63 -4.12 -2.44 -8.28
CA LYS A 63 -3.36 -2.52 -9.52
C LYS A 63 -3.54 -3.86 -10.26
N SER A 64 -3.66 -4.98 -9.54
CA SER A 64 -4.02 -6.26 -10.15
C SER A 64 -5.41 -6.20 -10.77
N PHE A 65 -6.40 -5.66 -10.06
CA PHE A 65 -7.75 -5.49 -10.60
C PHE A 65 -7.80 -4.52 -11.78
N GLN A 66 -7.00 -3.44 -11.77
CA GLN A 66 -6.84 -2.56 -12.94
C GLN A 66 -6.32 -3.35 -14.16
N SER A 67 -5.39 -4.29 -13.94
CA SER A 67 -4.83 -5.13 -15.01
C SER A 67 -5.87 -6.13 -15.54
N TYR A 68 -6.63 -6.77 -14.65
CA TYR A 68 -7.71 -7.71 -15.02
C TYR A 68 -8.85 -7.02 -15.78
N THR A 69 -9.07 -5.72 -15.53
CA THR A 69 -10.15 -4.94 -16.13
C THR A 69 -9.72 -4.11 -17.35
N ALA A 70 -8.48 -4.29 -17.83
CA ALA A 70 -7.94 -3.51 -18.94
C ALA A 70 -8.81 -3.62 -20.21
N GLU A 71 -9.20 -4.86 -20.57
CA GLU A 71 -9.99 -5.18 -21.77
C GLU A 71 -11.49 -4.94 -21.58
N HIS A 72 -11.99 -4.98 -20.34
CA HIS A 72 -13.41 -4.82 -20.04
C HIS A 72 -13.81 -3.35 -20.14
N THR A 73 -14.85 -3.03 -20.92
CA THR A 73 -15.32 -1.64 -21.11
C THR A 73 -16.65 -1.37 -20.42
N THR A 74 -17.40 -2.43 -20.08
CA THR A 74 -18.72 -2.38 -19.44
C THR A 74 -18.65 -2.89 -18.00
N ALA A 75 -19.73 -2.66 -17.25
CA ALA A 75 -19.92 -3.24 -15.92
C ALA A 75 -19.72 -4.77 -15.94
N LEU A 76 -19.06 -5.27 -14.89
CA LEU A 76 -18.77 -6.69 -14.74
C LEU A 76 -19.78 -7.34 -13.79
N PRO A 77 -20.30 -8.53 -14.11
CA PRO A 77 -21.19 -9.24 -13.19
C PRO A 77 -20.41 -9.74 -11.98
N LEU A 78 -21.09 -9.84 -10.84
CA LEU A 78 -20.50 -10.28 -9.58
C LEU A 78 -19.69 -11.58 -9.68
N ALA A 79 -20.17 -12.56 -10.46
CA ALA A 79 -19.47 -13.84 -10.65
C ALA A 79 -18.08 -13.66 -11.29
N THR A 80 -17.95 -12.75 -12.26
CA THR A 80 -16.65 -12.43 -12.88
C THR A 80 -15.73 -11.75 -11.86
N ILE A 81 -16.26 -10.87 -11.02
CA ILE A 81 -15.49 -10.22 -9.96
C ILE A 81 -14.98 -11.26 -8.96
N GLN A 82 -15.80 -12.26 -8.60
CA GLN A 82 -15.36 -13.37 -7.74
C GLN A 82 -14.25 -14.19 -8.37
N SER A 83 -14.34 -14.52 -9.67
CA SER A 83 -13.23 -15.21 -10.36
C SER A 83 -11.93 -14.40 -10.33
N MET A 84 -12.00 -13.07 -10.53
CA MET A 84 -10.82 -12.19 -10.42
C MET A 84 -10.25 -12.15 -8.99
N ILE A 85 -11.10 -12.26 -7.96
CA ILE A 85 -10.64 -12.38 -6.56
C ILE A 85 -9.90 -13.71 -6.36
N GLU A 86 -10.44 -14.81 -6.87
CA GLU A 86 -9.84 -16.14 -6.76
C GLU A 86 -8.49 -16.22 -7.50
N ASP A 87 -8.41 -15.66 -8.71
CA ASP A 87 -7.16 -15.54 -9.46
C ASP A 87 -6.11 -14.71 -8.69
N TYR A 88 -6.54 -13.61 -8.06
CA TYR A 88 -5.67 -12.80 -7.22
C TYR A 88 -5.16 -13.57 -5.99
N LEU A 89 -6.01 -14.36 -5.35
CA LEU A 89 -5.65 -15.17 -4.17
C LEU A 89 -4.72 -16.33 -4.52
N GLY A 90 -4.87 -16.91 -5.72
CA GLY A 90 -4.05 -18.02 -6.23
C GLY A 90 -2.71 -17.61 -6.86
N ARG A 91 -2.42 -16.31 -6.98
CA ARG A 91 -1.21 -15.80 -7.68
C ARG A 91 0.13 -16.35 -7.17
N ASP A 92 0.20 -16.76 -5.91
CA ASP A 92 1.42 -17.22 -5.24
C ASP A 92 1.45 -18.76 -5.10
N ASP A 93 0.49 -19.47 -5.70
CA ASP A 93 0.33 -20.92 -5.55
C ASP A 93 1.46 -21.73 -6.17
N ASP A 94 1.86 -21.40 -7.40
CA ASP A 94 2.99 -22.04 -8.09
C ASP A 94 4.32 -21.80 -7.34
N LEU A 95 4.48 -20.60 -6.78
CA LEU A 95 5.66 -20.23 -6.03
C LEU A 95 5.72 -20.98 -4.69
N LEU A 96 4.59 -21.18 -4.03
CA LEU A 96 4.55 -21.98 -2.81
C LEU A 96 4.75 -23.47 -3.08
N ALA A 97 4.21 -24.00 -4.19
CA ALA A 97 4.43 -25.39 -4.60
C ALA A 97 5.92 -25.66 -4.91
N SER A 98 6.58 -24.76 -5.63
CA SER A 98 8.02 -24.87 -5.90
C SER A 98 8.84 -24.86 -4.61
N LEU A 99 8.62 -23.88 -3.71
CA LEU A 99 9.32 -23.84 -2.41
C LEU A 99 9.09 -25.09 -1.56
N GLN A 100 7.89 -25.66 -1.58
CA GLN A 100 7.57 -26.89 -0.87
C GLN A 100 8.24 -28.13 -1.47
N SER A 101 8.35 -28.20 -2.80
CA SER A 101 9.00 -29.32 -3.49
C SER A 101 10.53 -29.30 -3.35
N GLU A 102 11.16 -28.11 -3.33
CA GLU A 102 12.59 -27.95 -3.06
C GLU A 102 12.96 -28.31 -1.61
N ARG A 103 11.98 -28.28 -0.70
CA ARG A 103 12.17 -28.57 0.71
C ARG A 103 12.30 -30.08 0.92
N ARG A 104 13.47 -30.51 1.41
CA ARG A 104 13.68 -31.89 1.86
C ARG A 104 12.76 -32.23 3.03
N ALA A 105 12.32 -33.49 3.09
CA ALA A 105 11.52 -34.01 4.20
C ALA A 105 12.19 -33.71 5.55
N GLY A 106 11.42 -33.20 6.51
CA GLY A 106 11.89 -32.87 7.87
C GLY A 106 12.56 -31.50 8.06
N ARG A 107 12.88 -30.75 6.99
CA ARG A 107 13.38 -29.37 7.13
C ARG A 107 12.21 -28.41 7.40
N PRO A 108 12.30 -27.47 8.37
CA PRO A 108 11.25 -26.47 8.57
C PRO A 108 11.10 -25.55 7.35
N PRO A 109 9.91 -24.97 7.13
CA PRO A 109 9.65 -24.05 6.02
C PRO A 109 10.56 -22.83 6.10
N SER A 110 10.93 -22.29 4.94
CA SER A 110 11.75 -21.07 4.91
C SER A 110 10.97 -19.86 5.42
N THR A 111 11.67 -18.78 5.81
CA THR A 111 11.01 -17.52 6.21
C THR A 111 10.10 -16.98 5.10
N ARG A 112 10.53 -17.10 3.84
CA ARG A 112 9.75 -16.67 2.67
C ARG A 112 8.48 -17.51 2.50
N GLU A 113 8.62 -18.83 2.59
CA GLU A 113 7.48 -19.76 2.53
C GLU A 113 6.47 -19.47 3.64
N THR A 114 6.95 -19.29 4.88
CA THR A 114 6.09 -18.97 6.05
C THR A 114 5.35 -17.65 5.85
N GLN A 115 6.03 -16.61 5.34
CA GLN A 115 5.40 -15.31 5.07
C GLN A 115 4.32 -15.41 4.00
N LEU A 116 4.55 -16.15 2.92
CA LEU A 116 3.58 -16.35 1.85
C LEU A 116 2.36 -17.15 2.34
N GLN A 117 2.57 -18.22 3.10
CA GLN A 117 1.48 -18.99 3.71
C GLN A 117 0.63 -18.12 4.65
N GLN A 118 1.27 -17.29 5.47
CA GLN A 118 0.56 -16.36 6.36
C GLN A 118 -0.23 -15.30 5.57
N GLN A 119 0.35 -14.76 4.51
CA GLN A 119 -0.33 -13.79 3.63
C GLN A 119 -1.55 -14.42 2.96
N ARG A 120 -1.40 -15.60 2.35
CA ARG A 120 -2.51 -16.36 1.76
C ARG A 120 -3.61 -16.62 2.78
N ALA A 121 -3.28 -17.12 3.97
CA ALA A 121 -4.25 -17.40 5.02
C ALA A 121 -5.02 -16.13 5.44
N THR A 122 -4.32 -15.00 5.55
CA THR A 122 -4.93 -13.71 5.91
C THR A 122 -5.89 -13.21 4.83
N GLU A 123 -5.48 -13.29 3.56
CA GLU A 123 -6.30 -12.86 2.43
C GLU A 123 -7.51 -13.77 2.22
N GLN A 124 -7.35 -15.09 2.38
CA GLN A 124 -8.44 -16.05 2.30
C GLN A 124 -9.47 -15.83 3.42
N ALA A 125 -9.02 -15.54 4.65
CA ALA A 125 -9.90 -15.19 5.76
C ALA A 125 -10.62 -13.85 5.51
N GLU A 126 -9.94 -12.87 4.90
CA GLU A 126 -10.58 -11.63 4.46
C GLU A 126 -11.69 -11.93 3.44
N TYR A 127 -11.43 -12.79 2.44
CA TYR A 127 -12.42 -13.16 1.42
C TYR A 127 -13.65 -13.86 2.00
N ALA A 128 -13.47 -14.75 2.99
CA ALA A 128 -14.60 -15.35 3.69
C ALA A 128 -15.50 -14.30 4.38
N SER A 129 -14.91 -13.23 4.92
CA SER A 129 -15.69 -12.16 5.59
C SER A 129 -16.18 -11.03 4.68
N GLY A 130 -15.64 -10.93 3.46
CA GLY A 130 -15.87 -9.83 2.53
C GLY A 130 -14.56 -9.13 2.13
N PHE A 131 -14.03 -9.49 0.96
CA PHE A 131 -12.81 -8.94 0.38
C PHE A 131 -13.02 -7.53 -0.15
N TRP A 132 -12.17 -6.59 0.26
CA TRP A 132 -12.27 -5.19 -0.15
C TRP A 132 -11.72 -4.99 -1.58
N VAL A 133 -12.59 -4.56 -2.50
CA VAL A 133 -12.30 -4.36 -3.93
C VAL A 133 -13.06 -3.14 -4.49
N PRO A 134 -12.64 -2.56 -5.63
CA PRO A 134 -13.41 -1.52 -6.31
C PRO A 134 -14.78 -2.07 -6.74
N ASP A 135 -15.80 -1.21 -6.77
CA ASP A 135 -17.11 -1.61 -7.29
C ASP A 135 -17.10 -1.67 -8.83
N LEU A 136 -16.79 -2.84 -9.38
CA LEU A 136 -16.68 -3.06 -10.83
C LEU A 136 -18.04 -3.27 -11.52
N GLU A 137 -19.13 -3.36 -10.77
CA GLU A 137 -20.49 -3.31 -11.33
C GLU A 137 -20.87 -1.89 -11.74
N ASN A 138 -20.17 -0.87 -11.24
CA ASN A 138 -20.39 0.53 -11.62
C ASN A 138 -19.38 0.95 -12.71
N GLU A 139 -19.90 1.35 -13.87
CA GLU A 139 -19.10 1.80 -15.01
C GLU A 139 -18.23 3.03 -14.71
N GLU A 140 -18.69 3.94 -13.83
CA GLU A 140 -17.90 5.12 -13.44
C GLU A 140 -16.65 4.71 -12.66
N THR A 141 -16.79 3.75 -11.75
CA THR A 141 -15.66 3.21 -10.98
C THR A 141 -14.68 2.50 -11.90
N LEU A 142 -15.18 1.73 -12.88
CA LEU A 142 -14.34 1.06 -13.87
C LEU A 142 -13.51 2.07 -14.69
N LYS A 143 -14.12 3.16 -15.18
CA LYS A 143 -13.39 4.23 -15.90
C LYS A 143 -12.32 4.87 -15.03
N LYS A 144 -12.67 5.25 -13.79
CA LYS A 144 -11.72 5.83 -12.83
C LYS A 144 -10.58 4.87 -12.50
N LEU A 145 -10.85 3.55 -12.42
CA LEU A 145 -9.83 2.53 -12.17
C LEU A 145 -8.84 2.44 -13.33
N LYS A 146 -9.29 2.54 -14.58
CA LYS A 146 -8.40 2.55 -15.75
C LYS A 146 -7.47 3.76 -15.74
N ASP A 147 -8.00 4.95 -15.43
CA ASP A 147 -7.24 6.20 -15.39
C ASP A 147 -6.39 6.37 -14.12
N TRP A 148 -6.49 5.44 -13.16
CA TRP A 148 -5.82 5.56 -11.88
C TRP A 148 -4.29 5.45 -12.01
N ASP A 149 -3.59 6.44 -11.43
CA ASP A 149 -2.13 6.62 -11.52
C ASP A 149 -1.32 5.77 -10.53
N GLY A 150 -1.96 4.86 -9.80
CA GLY A 150 -1.33 4.00 -8.80
C GLY A 150 -1.11 4.66 -7.43
N ARG A 151 -1.61 5.88 -7.19
CA ARG A 151 -1.43 6.58 -5.90
C ARG A 151 -2.57 6.31 -4.92
N TRP A 152 -2.21 6.16 -3.63
CA TRP A 152 -3.18 5.95 -2.53
C TRP A 152 -4.29 7.00 -2.48
N SER A 153 -3.94 8.28 -2.65
CA SER A 153 -4.92 9.38 -2.61
C SER A 153 -5.93 9.33 -3.76
N GLY A 154 -5.56 8.75 -4.90
CA GLY A 154 -6.45 8.59 -6.05
C GLY A 154 -7.56 7.58 -5.80
N LEU A 155 -7.41 6.68 -4.82
CA LEU A 155 -8.45 5.72 -4.48
C LEU A 155 -9.69 6.38 -3.87
N ALA A 156 -9.56 7.56 -3.25
CA ALA A 156 -10.68 8.24 -2.59
C ALA A 156 -11.82 8.65 -3.54
N THR A 157 -11.59 8.70 -4.85
CA THR A 157 -12.59 9.13 -5.85
C THR A 157 -13.45 7.98 -6.39
N MET A 158 -13.12 6.74 -6.02
CA MET A 158 -13.76 5.50 -6.49
C MET A 158 -14.66 4.88 -5.42
N GLY A 159 -15.71 4.17 -5.86
CA GLY A 159 -16.55 3.35 -4.99
C GLY A 159 -15.89 2.01 -4.67
N PHE A 160 -16.07 1.53 -3.43
CA PHE A 160 -15.55 0.23 -2.99
C PHE A 160 -16.65 -0.61 -2.39
N VAL A 161 -16.50 -1.92 -2.52
CA VAL A 161 -17.41 -2.91 -1.97
C VAL A 161 -16.62 -4.01 -1.28
N ARG A 162 -17.30 -4.77 -0.44
CA ARG A 162 -16.81 -6.03 0.12
C ARG A 162 -17.60 -7.18 -0.47
N ILE A 163 -16.88 -8.11 -1.08
CA ILE A 163 -17.46 -9.30 -1.71
C ILE A 163 -16.98 -10.52 -0.94
N SER A 164 -17.92 -11.26 -0.39
CA SER A 164 -17.63 -12.51 0.32
C SER A 164 -17.57 -13.71 -0.63
N LYS A 165 -17.01 -14.82 -0.16
CA LYS A 165 -16.97 -16.08 -0.93
C LYS A 165 -18.37 -16.58 -1.27
N GLU A 166 -19.34 -16.32 -0.41
CA GLU A 166 -20.76 -16.70 -0.58
C GLU A 166 -21.48 -15.81 -1.61
N GLY A 167 -20.81 -14.82 -2.21
CA GLY A 167 -21.43 -13.90 -3.17
C GLY A 167 -22.23 -12.78 -2.52
N VAL A 168 -22.08 -12.55 -1.20
CA VAL A 168 -22.71 -11.40 -0.55
C VAL A 168 -21.86 -10.16 -0.82
N LYS A 169 -22.43 -9.20 -1.55
CA LYS A 169 -21.90 -7.85 -1.78
C LYS A 169 -22.37 -6.91 -0.66
N ARG A 170 -21.45 -6.15 -0.07
CA ARG A 170 -21.74 -5.08 0.90
C ARG A 170 -21.01 -3.80 0.49
N GLU A 171 -21.65 -2.66 0.67
CA GLU A 171 -21.00 -1.37 0.45
C GLU A 171 -19.84 -1.16 1.42
N SER A 172 -18.79 -0.50 0.95
CA SER A 172 -17.61 -0.15 1.75
C SER A 172 -17.08 1.22 1.33
N CYS A 173 -16.28 1.83 2.18
CA CYS A 173 -15.60 3.08 1.85
C CYS A 173 -14.09 2.90 1.78
N PHE A 174 -13.44 3.88 1.14
CA PHE A 174 -12.04 4.17 1.33
C PHE A 174 -11.91 5.14 2.53
N PRO A 175 -10.90 4.99 3.41
CA PRO A 175 -9.91 3.93 3.44
C PRO A 175 -10.43 2.64 4.11
N PRO A 176 -9.91 1.46 3.72
CA PRO A 176 -10.34 0.21 4.33
C PRO A 176 -10.04 0.20 5.83
N LYS A 177 -10.96 -0.34 6.63
CA LYS A 177 -10.84 -0.48 8.11
C LYS A 177 -10.66 0.85 8.86
N GLY A 178 -11.11 1.98 8.30
CA GLY A 178 -11.02 3.28 8.96
C GLY A 178 -9.59 3.81 9.11
N LEU A 179 -8.68 3.38 8.24
CA LEU A 179 -7.29 3.86 8.15
C LEU A 179 -7.22 5.33 7.63
N SER A 180 -7.82 6.28 8.34
CA SER A 180 -7.72 7.72 8.05
C SER A 180 -6.54 8.39 8.74
#